data_AF-A0A7V4KP27-F1
#
_entry.id   AF-A0A7V4KP27-F1
#
_cell.length_a   1.000
_cell.length_b   1.000
_cell.length_c   1.000
_cell.angle_alpha   90.00
_cell.angle_beta   90.00
_cell.angle_gamma   90.00
#
_symmetry.space_group_name_H-M   'P 1'
#
loop_
_entity.id
_entity.type
_entity.pdbx_description
1 polymer ?
#
loop_
_entity_poly.entity_id
_entity_poly.type
_entity_poly.pdbx_seq_one_letter_code
_entity_poly.pdbx_strand_id
1 'polypeptide(L)'
;MLLQAATQEKLQIPPQDPLGEFLRWMFNLPGLLLVGLGVVAAIVALLALRWAWPRRAAAAQWVRGLSGPGKAALAGGGLVAVVVAGTAGKFGFDYSMHNRNFCYACHYRQPDVRLTSSDSTPYPLEWKPIAHDTMSCHSCHVQTIPALAAEMYLWMFKRPTSVVGHGQVENFRCEACHMESPTEKDKWKRIATTAGHKSHFESDSLKALLAGKGGLQCVTCHGMEVHRFAPVDSTCYQNGCHLKEDVGIAIGKMANQTDLHCNVCHQFTVDAPLLATRDSATSLIKPGSDQCFSCHQMRNLLANFREEREPHGAKCGTCHNPHTQKTVEEVRGSCATAGCHGDWRKIAFHTGAAHRDQMKDETNCVACHDAHASKVDASDCVGCHTEVKARKGSRLNPPLPFDTLKALRTSAAPAHPAGGPPRLFAHGGR
;
A
#
# COMPACT_ATOMS: atom_id res chain seq x y z
N MET A 1 -4.26 3.72 33.18
CA MET A 1 -5.33 4.72 32.96
C MET A 1 -4.73 6.11 33.16
N LEU A 2 -4.18 6.70 32.11
CA LEU A 2 -3.80 8.11 32.06
C LEU A 2 -4.31 8.61 30.71
N LEU A 3 -5.54 9.12 30.69
CA LEU A 3 -6.00 9.97 29.60
C LEU A 3 -5.14 11.24 29.68
N GLN A 4 -4.10 11.33 28.85
CA GLN A 4 -3.53 12.63 28.53
C GLN A 4 -4.62 13.41 27.79
N ALA A 5 -5.17 14.41 28.46
CA ALA A 5 -5.91 15.47 27.83
C ALA A 5 -4.98 16.13 26.80
N ALA A 6 -5.16 15.79 25.53
CA ALA A 6 -4.54 16.51 24.44
C ALA A 6 -5.06 17.95 24.50
N THR A 7 -4.25 18.84 25.07
CA THR A 7 -4.45 20.28 24.93
C THR A 7 -4.42 20.60 23.45
N GLN A 8 -5.55 21.06 22.91
CA GLN A 8 -5.63 21.63 21.56
C GLN A 8 -4.76 22.88 21.51
N GLU A 9 -3.47 22.70 21.25
CA GLU A 9 -2.60 23.79 20.82
C GLU A 9 -3.15 24.28 19.48
N LYS A 10 -3.62 25.52 19.45
CA LYS A 10 -4.18 26.17 18.25
C LYS A 10 -3.08 26.29 17.20
N LEU A 11 -2.97 25.28 16.34
CA LEU A 11 -2.11 25.34 15.17
C LEU A 11 -2.58 26.47 14.25
N GLN A 12 -1.67 27.41 13.96
CA GLN A 12 -1.90 28.53 13.06
C GLN A 12 -1.82 28.05 11.61
N ILE A 13 -2.97 27.67 11.03
CA ILE A 13 -3.14 27.56 9.57
C ILE A 13 -2.94 28.97 8.99
N PRO A 14 -2.20 29.16 7.88
CA PRO A 14 -1.97 30.49 7.33
C PRO A 14 -3.29 31.27 7.13
N PRO A 15 -3.39 32.50 7.65
CA PRO A 15 -4.61 33.29 7.64
C PRO A 15 -4.78 33.90 6.25
N GLN A 16 -5.48 33.23 5.34
CA GLN A 16 -5.69 33.77 3.99
C GLN A 16 -7.11 33.52 3.43
N ASP A 17 -7.98 32.80 4.14
CA ASP A 17 -9.36 32.53 3.67
C ASP A 17 -10.41 32.96 4.71
N PRO A 18 -10.81 34.25 4.70
CA PRO A 18 -11.85 34.78 5.59
C PRO A 18 -13.17 34.02 5.49
N LEU A 19 -13.47 33.44 4.31
CA LEU A 19 -14.66 32.61 4.14
C LEU A 19 -14.50 31.28 4.87
N GLY A 20 -13.35 30.62 4.74
CA GLY A 20 -13.06 29.39 5.47
C GLY A 20 -13.16 29.56 6.99
N GLU A 21 -12.69 30.70 7.51
CA GLU A 21 -12.86 31.05 8.93
C GLU A 21 -14.31 31.30 9.31
N PHE A 22 -15.06 32.05 8.49
CA PHE A 22 -16.48 32.29 8.70
C PHE A 22 -17.29 30.98 8.68
N LEU A 23 -17.02 30.09 7.71
CA LEU A 23 -17.69 28.80 7.61
C LEU A 23 -17.35 27.90 8.79
N ARG A 24 -16.08 27.84 9.23
CA ARG A 24 -15.68 27.12 10.45
C ARG A 24 -16.38 27.68 11.69
N TRP A 25 -16.42 28.99 11.84
CA TRP A 25 -17.15 29.65 12.92
C TRP A 25 -18.64 29.28 12.88
N MET A 26 -19.28 29.37 11.72
CA MET A 26 -20.67 29.02 11.51
C MET A 26 -20.94 27.53 11.83
N PHE A 27 -20.08 26.62 11.38
CA PHE A 27 -20.21 25.18 11.64
C PHE A 27 -19.97 24.82 13.11
N ASN A 28 -19.23 25.65 13.86
CA ASN A 28 -19.05 25.50 15.30
C ASN A 28 -20.27 25.96 16.12
N LEU A 29 -21.18 26.77 15.58
CA LEU A 29 -22.42 27.17 16.28
C LEU A 29 -23.27 25.94 16.63
N PRO A 30 -23.90 25.88 17.82
CA PRO A 30 -24.71 24.71 18.21
C PRO A 30 -25.73 24.33 17.12
N GLY A 31 -25.80 23.06 16.75
CA GLY A 31 -26.67 22.61 15.65
C GLY A 31 -28.13 23.03 15.82
N LEU A 32 -28.64 23.00 17.06
CA LEU A 32 -29.99 23.48 17.39
C LEU A 32 -30.20 24.97 17.10
N LEU A 33 -29.17 25.80 17.24
CA LEU A 33 -29.23 27.23 16.94
C LEU A 33 -29.29 27.47 15.44
N LEU A 34 -28.49 26.74 14.64
CA LEU A 34 -28.56 26.80 13.18
C LEU A 34 -29.91 26.31 12.64
N VAL A 35 -30.43 25.19 13.16
CA VAL A 35 -31.78 24.71 12.83
C VAL A 35 -32.83 25.74 13.25
N GLY A 36 -32.73 26.28 14.46
CA GLY A 36 -33.65 27.29 14.97
C GLY A 36 -33.69 28.52 14.07
N LEU A 37 -32.53 29.05 13.67
CA LEU A 37 -32.43 30.18 12.73
C LEU A 37 -33.02 29.84 11.36
N GLY A 38 -32.73 28.65 10.82
CA GLY A 38 -33.29 28.19 9.55
C GLY A 38 -34.81 28.05 9.58
N VAL A 39 -35.36 27.46 10.65
CA VAL A 39 -36.81 27.31 10.85
C VAL A 39 -37.48 28.68 11.02
N VAL A 40 -36.90 29.58 11.81
CA VAL A 40 -37.41 30.95 11.96
C VAL A 40 -37.41 31.67 10.63
N ALA A 41 -36.32 31.59 9.84
CA ALA A 41 -36.25 32.20 8.52
C ALA A 41 -37.31 31.63 7.57
N ALA A 42 -37.52 30.31 7.56
CA ALA A 42 -38.54 29.66 6.75
C ALA A 42 -39.96 30.07 7.16
N ILE A 43 -40.24 30.15 8.47
CA ILE A 43 -41.52 30.63 9.00
C ILE A 43 -41.75 32.08 8.60
N VAL A 44 -40.76 32.95 8.77
CA VAL A 44 -40.84 34.37 8.37
C VAL A 44 -41.09 34.49 6.87
N ALA A 45 -40.40 33.71 6.04
CA ALA A 45 -40.62 33.69 4.59
C ALA A 45 -42.03 33.22 4.21
N LEU A 46 -42.53 32.15 4.86
CA LEU A 46 -43.89 31.64 4.64
C LEU A 46 -44.95 32.65 5.11
N LEU A 47 -44.75 33.29 6.26
CA LEU A 47 -45.64 34.34 6.75
C LEU A 47 -45.64 35.56 5.84
N ALA A 48 -44.45 35.98 5.36
CA ALA A 48 -44.31 37.06 4.39
C ALA A 48 -45.01 36.73 3.07
N LEU A 49 -44.81 35.51 2.54
CA LEU A 49 -45.49 35.04 1.33
C LEU A 49 -47.00 34.97 1.53
N ARG A 50 -47.47 34.39 2.64
CA ARG A 50 -48.90 34.31 2.97
C ARG A 50 -49.53 35.69 3.15
N TRP A 51 -48.81 36.64 3.74
CA TRP A 51 -49.26 38.02 3.92
C TRP A 51 -49.26 38.81 2.60
N ALA A 52 -48.26 38.60 1.75
CA ALA A 52 -48.11 39.26 0.46
C ALA A 52 -49.07 38.69 -0.61
N TRP A 53 -49.37 37.38 -0.57
CA TRP A 53 -50.18 36.70 -1.57
C TRP A 53 -51.58 37.26 -1.80
N PRO A 54 -52.42 37.50 -0.77
CA PRO A 54 -53.73 38.13 -0.97
C PRO A 54 -53.60 39.58 -1.44
N ARG A 55 -52.47 40.24 -1.14
CA ARG A 55 -52.18 41.63 -1.55
C ARG A 55 -51.51 41.74 -2.92
N ARG A 56 -51.29 40.62 -3.63
CA ARG A 56 -50.59 40.63 -4.92
C ARG A 56 -51.22 41.55 -5.97
N ALA A 57 -52.55 41.68 -5.97
CA ALA A 57 -53.26 42.58 -6.87
C ALA A 57 -53.03 44.06 -6.52
N ALA A 58 -53.12 44.41 -5.24
CA ALA A 58 -52.83 45.75 -4.74
C ALA A 58 -51.35 46.13 -4.92
N ALA A 59 -50.43 45.18 -4.68
CA ALA A 59 -49.01 45.36 -4.93
C ALA A 59 -48.73 45.57 -6.43
N ALA A 60 -49.36 44.78 -7.31
CA ALA A 60 -49.23 44.98 -8.75
C ALA A 60 -49.77 46.35 -9.20
N GLN A 61 -50.90 46.80 -8.64
CA GLN A 61 -51.44 48.14 -8.89
C GLN A 61 -50.52 49.24 -8.36
N TRP A 62 -49.95 49.09 -7.17
CA TRP A 62 -48.96 50.01 -6.61
C TRP A 62 -47.72 50.09 -7.50
N VAL A 63 -47.17 48.96 -7.94
CA VAL A 63 -46.05 48.92 -8.88
C VAL A 63 -46.40 49.59 -10.21
N ARG A 64 -47.63 49.39 -10.73
CA ARG A 64 -48.10 50.09 -11.94
C ARG A 64 -48.23 51.60 -11.74
N GLY A 65 -48.61 52.03 -10.54
CA GLY A 65 -48.75 53.44 -10.15
C GLY A 65 -47.45 54.15 -9.81
N LEU A 66 -46.33 53.42 -9.65
CA LEU A 66 -45.01 54.03 -9.46
C LEU A 66 -44.62 54.89 -10.67
N SER A 67 -43.94 56.01 -10.38
CA SER A 67 -43.29 56.84 -11.39
C SER A 67 -42.22 56.05 -12.15
N GLY A 68 -41.82 56.53 -13.33
CA GLY A 68 -40.73 55.92 -14.12
C GLY A 68 -39.47 55.64 -13.28
N PRO A 69 -38.95 56.61 -12.51
CA PRO A 69 -37.84 56.40 -11.59
C PRO A 69 -38.10 55.37 -10.49
N GLY A 70 -39.32 55.35 -9.92
CA GLY A 70 -39.70 54.39 -8.89
C GLY A 70 -39.71 52.94 -9.39
N LYS A 71 -40.20 52.72 -10.62
CA LYS A 71 -40.14 51.40 -11.28
C LYS A 71 -38.71 50.99 -11.56
N ALA A 72 -37.87 51.91 -12.03
CA ALA A 72 -36.46 51.66 -12.28
C ALA A 72 -35.70 51.29 -10.99
N ALA A 73 -35.97 51.99 -9.88
CA ALA A 73 -35.37 51.69 -8.58
C ALA A 73 -35.79 50.30 -8.06
N LEU A 74 -37.08 49.95 -8.18
CA LEU A 74 -37.59 48.63 -7.76
C LEU A 74 -37.00 47.50 -8.62
N ALA A 75 -36.96 47.69 -9.94
CA ALA A 75 -36.35 46.74 -10.86
C ALA A 75 -34.85 46.58 -10.60
N GLY A 76 -34.14 47.69 -10.36
CA GLY A 76 -32.72 47.70 -10.00
C GLY A 76 -32.46 46.97 -8.68
N GLY A 77 -33.26 47.22 -7.64
CA GLY A 77 -33.15 46.52 -6.36
C GLY A 77 -33.41 45.01 -6.48
N GLY A 78 -34.42 44.62 -7.26
CA GLY A 78 -34.71 43.20 -7.54
C GLY A 78 -33.56 42.53 -8.31
N LEU A 79 -32.99 43.21 -9.30
CA LEU A 79 -31.83 42.73 -10.05
C LEU A 79 -30.62 42.57 -9.13
N VAL A 80 -30.32 43.55 -8.28
CA VAL A 80 -29.23 43.47 -7.30
C VAL A 80 -29.43 42.28 -6.36
N ALA A 81 -30.64 42.05 -5.85
CA ALA A 81 -30.92 40.91 -4.98
C ALA A 81 -30.68 39.56 -5.69
N VAL A 82 -31.13 39.42 -6.94
CA VAL A 82 -30.90 38.21 -7.74
C VAL A 82 -29.42 38.01 -8.04
N VAL A 83 -28.70 39.09 -8.39
CA VAL A 83 -27.24 39.04 -8.63
C VAL A 83 -26.50 38.62 -7.36
N VAL A 84 -26.79 39.25 -6.21
CA VAL A 84 -26.17 38.89 -4.93
C VAL A 84 -26.43 37.43 -4.57
N ALA A 85 -27.68 36.96 -4.69
CA ALA A 85 -28.03 35.56 -4.41
C ALA A 85 -27.34 34.58 -5.39
N GLY A 86 -27.31 34.92 -6.68
CA GLY A 86 -26.65 34.12 -7.70
C GLY A 86 -25.14 34.05 -7.50
N THR A 87 -24.50 35.16 -7.17
CA THR A 87 -23.06 35.23 -6.87
C THR A 87 -22.72 34.46 -5.60
N ALA A 88 -23.51 34.61 -4.53
CA ALA A 88 -23.32 33.85 -3.30
C ALA A 88 -23.48 32.34 -3.53
N GLY A 89 -24.51 31.93 -4.29
CA GLY A 89 -24.71 30.53 -4.66
C GLY A 89 -23.58 29.96 -5.51
N LYS A 90 -23.13 30.71 -6.52
CA LYS A 90 -21.98 30.33 -7.35
C LYS A 90 -20.71 30.19 -6.51
N PHE A 91 -20.45 31.13 -5.61
CA PHE A 91 -19.27 31.11 -4.75
C PHE A 91 -19.30 29.97 -3.75
N GLY A 92 -20.46 29.70 -3.12
CA GLY A 92 -20.63 28.55 -2.24
C GLY A 92 -20.42 27.22 -2.97
N PHE A 93 -20.97 27.09 -4.17
CA PHE A 93 -20.76 25.92 -5.03
C PHE A 93 -19.29 25.76 -5.43
N ASP A 94 -18.64 26.84 -5.87
CA ASP A 94 -17.24 26.81 -6.28
C ASP A 94 -16.31 26.48 -5.09
N TYR A 95 -16.60 27.04 -3.93
CA TYR A 95 -15.92 26.71 -2.69
C TYR A 95 -16.07 25.22 -2.35
N SER A 96 -17.29 24.68 -2.39
CA SER A 96 -17.52 23.28 -2.04
C SER A 96 -17.03 22.28 -3.09
N MET A 97 -16.98 22.65 -4.37
CA MET A 97 -16.69 21.74 -5.49
C MET A 97 -15.31 21.91 -6.11
N HIS A 98 -14.62 23.02 -5.90
CA HIS A 98 -13.33 23.30 -6.54
C HIS A 98 -12.25 23.78 -5.59
N ASN A 99 -12.61 24.25 -4.38
CA ASN A 99 -11.65 24.72 -3.39
C ASN A 99 -11.25 23.61 -2.40
N ARG A 100 -9.95 23.33 -2.27
CA ARG A 100 -9.41 22.31 -1.36
C ARG A 100 -9.66 22.64 0.12
N ASN A 101 -9.82 23.94 0.44
CA ASN A 101 -10.08 24.40 1.80
C ASN A 101 -11.41 23.88 2.36
N PHE A 102 -12.39 23.62 1.48
CA PHE A 102 -13.63 22.99 1.90
C PHE A 102 -13.38 21.61 2.51
N CYS A 103 -12.61 20.76 1.83
CA CYS A 103 -12.26 19.44 2.33
C CYS A 103 -11.43 19.54 3.62
N TYR A 104 -10.49 20.49 3.71
CA TYR A 104 -9.68 20.72 4.92
C TYR A 104 -10.47 21.22 6.13
N ALA A 105 -11.73 21.66 5.95
CA ALA A 105 -12.58 21.99 7.08
C ALA A 105 -12.95 20.75 7.91
N CYS A 106 -12.99 19.56 7.28
CA CYS A 106 -13.30 18.29 7.96
C CYS A 106 -12.10 17.34 7.99
N HIS A 107 -11.35 17.25 6.88
CA HIS A 107 -10.11 16.47 6.77
C HIS A 107 -8.93 17.32 7.22
N TYR A 108 -8.74 17.40 8.54
CA TYR A 108 -7.60 18.12 9.11
C TYR A 108 -6.29 17.45 8.69
N ARG A 109 -5.58 18.08 7.75
CA ARG A 109 -4.19 17.78 7.48
C ARG A 109 -3.41 18.27 8.69
N GLN A 110 -2.89 17.38 9.53
CA GLN A 110 -1.79 17.79 10.41
C GLN A 110 -0.66 18.26 9.49
N PRO A 111 -0.30 19.56 9.47
CA PRO A 111 0.81 20.03 8.65
C PRO A 111 2.14 19.43 9.15
N ASP A 112 2.14 18.94 10.39
CA ASP A 112 3.33 18.73 11.21
C ASP A 112 3.45 17.34 11.82
N VAL A 113 2.78 16.31 11.27
CA VAL A 113 3.27 14.94 11.54
C VAL A 113 4.58 14.78 10.77
N ARG A 114 5.65 15.41 11.30
CA ARG A 114 6.92 14.71 11.44
C ARG A 114 6.51 13.43 12.15
N LEU A 115 6.47 12.33 11.42
CA LEU A 115 6.61 11.03 12.04
C LEU A 115 7.94 11.09 12.77
N THR A 116 7.93 11.56 14.02
CA THR A 116 9.03 11.33 14.93
C THR A 116 8.99 9.84 15.14
N SER A 117 9.75 9.10 14.32
CA SER A 117 10.27 7.81 14.76
C SER A 117 10.78 8.03 16.19
N SER A 118 10.47 7.12 17.08
CA SER A 118 10.95 7.12 18.47
C SER A 118 12.48 7.21 18.58
N ASP A 119 13.19 7.05 17.47
CA ASP A 119 14.61 7.33 17.33
C ASP A 119 14.84 8.78 16.93
N SER A 120 15.42 9.53 17.87
CA SER A 120 15.86 10.93 17.87
C SER A 120 16.76 11.42 16.72
N THR A 121 16.79 10.73 15.58
CA THR A 121 17.47 11.20 14.37
C THR A 121 16.46 11.86 13.43
N PRO A 122 16.53 13.20 13.24
CA PRO A 122 15.73 13.87 12.23
C PRO A 122 16.27 13.47 10.85
N TYR A 123 15.73 12.39 10.27
CA TYR A 123 15.82 12.25 8.83
C TYR A 123 14.98 13.37 8.23
N PRO A 124 15.55 14.30 7.44
CA PRO A 124 14.74 15.14 6.60
C PRO A 124 14.08 14.18 5.60
N LEU A 125 12.81 13.84 5.82
CA LEU A 125 11.94 13.51 4.71
C LEU A 125 11.88 14.79 3.88
N GLU A 126 12.89 14.92 3.01
CA GLU A 126 12.93 15.90 1.95
C GLU A 126 11.55 15.87 1.32
N TRP A 127 10.82 16.98 1.40
CA TRP A 127 9.47 17.12 0.86
C TRP A 127 9.58 17.00 -0.66
N LYS A 128 9.71 15.78 -1.18
CA LYS A 128 9.56 15.54 -2.60
C LYS A 128 8.11 15.88 -2.94
N PRO A 129 7.88 16.73 -3.96
CA PRO A 129 6.56 16.96 -4.52
C PRO A 129 5.92 15.61 -4.77
N ILE A 130 4.78 15.36 -4.16
CA ILE A 130 3.98 14.19 -4.53
C ILE A 130 3.48 14.49 -5.94
N ALA A 131 3.50 13.51 -6.86
CA ALA A 131 3.03 13.72 -8.24
C ALA A 131 1.60 14.30 -8.36
N HIS A 132 0.79 14.24 -7.29
CA HIS A 132 -0.59 14.72 -7.20
C HIS A 132 -0.75 15.99 -6.33
N ASP A 133 0.33 16.64 -5.88
CA ASP A 133 0.28 17.81 -5.00
C ASP A 133 -0.40 19.04 -5.63
N THR A 134 -0.35 19.14 -6.96
CA THR A 134 -1.00 20.19 -7.75
C THR A 134 -2.48 19.91 -8.02
N MET A 135 -2.98 18.69 -7.78
CA MET A 135 -4.35 18.30 -8.11
C MET A 135 -5.37 18.73 -7.04
N SER A 136 -6.62 18.95 -7.47
CA SER A 136 -7.75 19.17 -6.56
C SER A 136 -8.26 17.84 -6.02
N CYS A 137 -8.77 17.82 -4.78
CA CYS A 137 -9.40 16.63 -4.20
C CYS A 137 -10.53 16.10 -5.11
N HIS A 138 -11.27 17.01 -5.75
CA HIS A 138 -12.38 16.69 -6.66
C HIS A 138 -11.94 16.09 -7.99
N SER A 139 -10.65 16.14 -8.34
CA SER A 139 -10.13 15.40 -9.49
C SER A 139 -10.27 13.89 -9.31
N CYS A 140 -10.26 13.41 -8.06
CA CYS A 140 -10.41 12.00 -7.72
C CYS A 140 -11.76 11.71 -7.01
N HIS A 141 -12.18 12.59 -6.11
CA HIS A 141 -13.42 12.46 -5.34
C HIS A 141 -14.56 13.25 -5.97
N VAL A 142 -15.24 12.64 -6.93
CA VAL A 142 -16.45 13.24 -7.51
C VAL A 142 -17.67 12.78 -6.72
N GLN A 143 -18.25 13.68 -5.94
CA GLN A 143 -19.54 13.47 -5.31
C GLN A 143 -20.66 14.08 -6.15
N THR A 144 -21.83 13.45 -6.12
CA THR A 144 -23.03 14.08 -6.66
C THR A 144 -23.49 15.20 -5.73
N ILE A 145 -24.16 16.22 -6.26
CA ILE A 145 -24.68 17.33 -5.44
C ILE A 145 -25.60 16.84 -4.30
N PRO A 146 -26.49 15.85 -4.50
CA PRO A 146 -27.26 15.28 -3.40
C PRO A 146 -26.40 14.59 -2.33
N ALA A 147 -25.33 13.89 -2.71
CA ALA A 147 -24.43 13.24 -1.77
C ALA A 147 -23.65 14.27 -0.94
N LEU A 148 -23.12 15.31 -1.59
CA LEU A 148 -22.47 16.43 -0.91
C LEU A 148 -23.42 17.16 0.05
N ALA A 149 -24.67 17.39 -0.37
CA ALA A 149 -25.68 18.02 0.48
C ALA A 149 -26.04 17.14 1.70
N ALA A 150 -26.14 15.82 1.51
CA ALA A 150 -26.37 14.87 2.59
C ALA A 150 -25.19 14.83 3.56
N GLU A 151 -23.95 14.84 3.06
CA GLU A 151 -22.76 14.89 3.88
C GLU A 151 -22.67 16.20 4.68
N MET A 152 -22.91 17.33 4.03
CA MET A 152 -23.01 18.64 4.68
C MET A 152 -24.06 18.61 5.81
N TYR A 153 -25.23 18.03 5.54
CA TYR A 153 -26.28 17.88 6.55
C TYR A 153 -25.80 17.02 7.73
N LEU A 154 -25.17 15.87 7.47
CA LEU A 154 -24.64 15.01 8.53
C LEU A 154 -23.60 15.76 9.39
N TRP A 155 -22.69 16.51 8.78
CA TRP A 155 -21.69 17.27 9.52
C TRP A 155 -22.26 18.44 10.29
N MET A 156 -23.14 19.23 9.68
CA MET A 156 -23.76 20.39 10.33
C MET A 156 -24.66 20.00 11.50
N PHE A 157 -25.41 18.90 11.36
CA PHE A 157 -26.50 18.57 12.29
C PHE A 157 -26.25 17.34 13.14
N LYS A 158 -25.59 16.30 12.62
CA LYS A 158 -25.30 15.06 13.36
C LYS A 158 -23.93 15.08 14.03
N ARG A 159 -22.96 15.84 13.49
CA ARG A 159 -21.61 16.01 14.05
C ARG A 159 -20.97 14.67 14.44
N PRO A 160 -20.78 13.76 13.48
CA PRO A 160 -20.15 12.49 13.78
C PRO A 160 -18.75 12.71 14.35
N THR A 161 -18.34 11.87 15.29
CA THR A 161 -17.01 11.93 15.91
C THR A 161 -15.90 11.40 15.00
N SER A 162 -16.27 10.80 13.86
CA SER A 162 -15.35 10.34 12.83
C SER A 162 -15.91 10.62 11.44
N VAL A 163 -15.00 10.74 10.48
CA VAL A 163 -15.37 10.85 9.07
C VAL A 163 -15.84 9.49 8.58
N VAL A 164 -17.12 9.36 8.25
CA VAL A 164 -17.64 8.18 7.56
C VAL A 164 -17.08 8.14 6.14
N GLY A 165 -16.83 6.94 5.61
CA GLY A 165 -16.31 6.77 4.26
C GLY A 165 -17.20 7.46 3.23
N HIS A 166 -16.67 8.48 2.56
CA HIS A 166 -17.35 9.22 1.51
C HIS A 166 -16.41 9.36 0.30
N GLY A 167 -16.97 9.21 -0.90
CA GLY A 167 -16.20 9.38 -2.14
C GLY A 167 -15.21 8.26 -2.39
N GLN A 168 -15.69 7.02 -2.54
CA GLN A 168 -14.87 5.94 -3.08
C GLN A 168 -14.25 6.37 -4.42
N VAL A 169 -12.92 6.25 -4.53
CA VAL A 169 -12.19 6.57 -5.76
C VAL A 169 -12.09 5.30 -6.58
N GLU A 170 -12.98 5.19 -7.56
CA GLU A 170 -12.98 4.08 -8.52
C GLU A 170 -11.78 4.18 -9.47
N ASN A 171 -11.26 3.03 -9.92
CA ASN A 171 -10.10 2.94 -10.82
C ASN A 171 -10.20 3.81 -12.07
N PHE A 172 -11.39 3.91 -12.67
CA PHE A 172 -11.59 4.69 -13.89
C PHE A 172 -11.19 6.18 -13.73
N ARG A 173 -11.20 6.71 -12.50
CA ARG A 173 -10.71 8.07 -12.20
C ARG A 173 -9.21 8.19 -12.43
N CYS A 174 -8.46 7.18 -12.04
CA CYS A 174 -7.02 7.12 -12.24
C CYS A 174 -6.71 6.87 -13.73
N GLU A 175 -7.44 5.93 -14.34
CA GLU A 175 -7.28 5.56 -15.76
C GLU A 175 -7.56 6.73 -16.70
N ALA A 176 -8.52 7.60 -16.37
CA ALA A 176 -8.86 8.78 -17.16
C ALA A 176 -7.68 9.73 -17.38
N CYS A 177 -6.68 9.74 -16.48
CA CYS A 177 -5.46 10.55 -16.63
C CYS A 177 -4.24 9.70 -16.98
N HIS A 178 -4.08 8.54 -16.33
CA HIS A 178 -2.90 7.68 -16.53
C HIS A 178 -2.96 6.83 -17.81
N MET A 179 -4.09 6.80 -18.52
CA MET A 179 -4.27 6.04 -19.76
C MET A 179 -4.83 6.89 -20.91
N GLU A 180 -4.80 8.22 -20.81
CA GLU A 180 -5.43 9.10 -21.80
C GLU A 180 -4.67 9.13 -23.14
N SER A 181 -3.37 9.44 -23.08
CA SER A 181 -2.54 9.62 -24.28
C SER A 181 -1.80 8.34 -24.70
N PRO A 182 -1.37 8.21 -25.97
CA PRO A 182 -0.57 7.05 -26.41
C PRO A 182 0.72 6.84 -25.61
N THR A 183 1.41 7.93 -25.26
CA THR A 183 2.64 7.88 -24.46
C THR A 183 2.37 7.44 -23.03
N GLU A 184 1.28 7.92 -22.43
CA GLU A 184 0.85 7.48 -21.10
C GLU A 184 0.36 6.03 -21.12
N LYS A 185 -0.32 5.57 -22.19
CA LYS A 185 -0.70 4.17 -22.36
C LYS A 185 0.49 3.22 -22.41
N ASP A 186 1.59 3.59 -23.06
CA ASP A 186 2.77 2.73 -23.11
C ASP A 186 3.52 2.68 -21.77
N LYS A 187 3.61 3.82 -21.06
CA LYS A 187 4.08 3.84 -19.66
C LYS A 187 3.18 2.99 -18.77
N TRP A 188 1.86 3.12 -18.93
CA TRP A 188 0.89 2.38 -18.16
C TRP A 188 0.97 0.88 -18.42
N LYS A 189 1.12 0.44 -19.68
CA LYS A 189 1.35 -0.98 -19.98
C LYS A 189 2.56 -1.51 -19.21
N ARG A 190 3.66 -0.76 -19.18
CA ARG A 190 4.84 -1.16 -18.40
C ARG A 190 4.52 -1.23 -16.90
N ILE A 191 3.87 -0.20 -16.34
CA ILE A 191 3.49 -0.15 -14.92
C ILE A 191 2.55 -1.30 -14.57
N ALA A 192 1.52 -1.56 -15.37
CA ALA A 192 0.58 -2.65 -15.18
C ALA A 192 1.23 -4.03 -15.24
N THR A 193 2.41 -4.14 -15.88
CA THR A 193 3.22 -5.37 -15.92
C THR A 193 4.24 -5.46 -14.79
N THR A 194 4.28 -4.53 -13.83
CA THR A 194 5.12 -4.73 -12.65
C THR A 194 4.64 -5.93 -11.85
N ALA A 195 5.57 -6.55 -11.12
CA ALA A 195 5.28 -7.74 -10.37
C ALA A 195 4.16 -7.53 -9.33
N GLY A 196 4.13 -6.38 -8.67
CA GLY A 196 3.06 -6.03 -7.72
C GLY A 196 1.68 -5.99 -8.36
N HIS A 197 1.53 -5.31 -9.51
CA HIS A 197 0.25 -5.28 -10.22
C HIS A 197 -0.16 -6.67 -10.67
N LYS A 198 0.76 -7.40 -11.30
CA LYS A 198 0.51 -8.75 -11.79
C LYS A 198 0.09 -9.71 -10.68
N SER A 199 0.79 -9.69 -9.54
CA SER A 199 0.48 -10.53 -8.38
C SER A 199 -0.92 -10.36 -7.82
N HIS A 200 -1.47 -9.13 -7.88
CA HIS A 200 -2.76 -8.80 -7.27
C HIS A 200 -3.90 -8.73 -8.30
N PHE A 201 -3.74 -8.01 -9.41
CA PHE A 201 -4.79 -7.86 -10.42
C PHE A 201 -5.05 -9.11 -11.25
N GLU A 202 -4.06 -10.01 -11.39
CA GLU A 202 -4.24 -11.31 -12.05
C GLU A 202 -4.61 -12.44 -11.07
N SER A 203 -4.82 -12.15 -9.78
CA SER A 203 -5.19 -13.17 -8.79
C SER A 203 -6.68 -13.52 -8.89
N ASP A 204 -6.97 -14.79 -9.20
CA ASP A 204 -8.36 -15.28 -9.25
C ASP A 204 -9.00 -15.37 -7.87
N SER A 205 -8.23 -15.72 -6.84
CA SER A 205 -8.71 -15.69 -5.45
C SER A 205 -9.09 -14.28 -5.00
N LEU A 206 -8.32 -13.27 -5.39
CA LEU A 206 -8.64 -11.88 -5.08
C LEU A 206 -9.88 -11.40 -5.85
N LYS A 207 -10.00 -11.75 -7.14
CA LYS A 207 -11.19 -11.45 -7.93
C LYS A 207 -12.45 -12.08 -7.33
N ALA A 208 -12.36 -13.32 -6.85
CA ALA A 208 -13.46 -14.01 -6.18
C ALA A 208 -13.83 -13.34 -4.85
N LEU A 209 -12.84 -12.97 -4.03
CA LEU A 209 -13.04 -12.28 -2.76
C LEU A 209 -13.74 -10.91 -2.92
N LEU A 210 -13.38 -10.19 -3.98
CA LEU A 210 -13.88 -8.84 -4.27
C LEU A 210 -15.05 -8.84 -5.25
N ALA A 211 -15.60 -10.01 -5.60
CA ALA A 211 -16.78 -10.12 -6.44
C ALA A 211 -17.97 -9.36 -5.79
N GLY A 212 -18.56 -8.43 -6.54
CA GLY A 212 -19.63 -7.56 -6.04
C GLY A 212 -19.18 -6.40 -5.15
N LYS A 213 -17.87 -6.22 -4.90
CA LYS A 213 -17.30 -5.13 -4.09
C LYS A 213 -16.54 -4.07 -4.90
N GLY A 214 -16.71 -4.04 -6.22
CA GLY A 214 -16.03 -3.09 -7.12
C GLY A 214 -14.61 -3.51 -7.53
N GLY A 215 -14.09 -4.64 -7.04
CA GLY A 215 -12.73 -5.10 -7.34
C GLY A 215 -11.64 -4.33 -6.56
N LEU A 216 -10.37 -4.65 -6.86
CA LEU A 216 -9.23 -4.01 -6.21
C LEU A 216 -9.07 -2.57 -6.75
N GLN A 217 -9.06 -1.58 -5.86
CA GLN A 217 -8.89 -0.17 -6.25
C GLN A 217 -7.42 0.26 -6.23
N CYS A 218 -6.98 1.12 -7.15
CA CYS A 218 -5.62 1.66 -7.23
C CYS A 218 -5.21 2.34 -5.92
N VAL A 219 -6.13 3.11 -5.33
CA VAL A 219 -5.93 3.81 -4.06
C VAL A 219 -5.80 2.88 -2.85
N THR A 220 -6.11 1.59 -2.98
CA THR A 220 -5.86 0.59 -1.92
C THR A 220 -4.36 0.44 -1.65
N CYS A 221 -3.54 0.50 -2.70
CA CYS A 221 -2.09 0.36 -2.62
C CYS A 221 -1.37 1.70 -2.73
N HIS A 222 -1.81 2.55 -3.66
CA HIS A 222 -1.23 3.89 -3.89
C HIS A 222 -1.81 4.96 -2.94
N GLY A 223 -2.66 4.55 -1.99
CA GLY A 223 -3.29 5.44 -1.03
C GLY A 223 -2.28 6.31 -0.31
N MET A 224 -1.12 5.79 0.09
CA MET A 224 -0.06 6.56 0.76
C MET A 224 0.61 7.63 -0.11
N GLU A 225 0.68 7.39 -1.41
CA GLU A 225 1.22 8.36 -2.36
C GLU A 225 0.18 9.44 -2.66
N VAL A 226 -1.12 9.12 -2.66
CA VAL A 226 -2.20 10.07 -2.94
C VAL A 226 -2.60 10.86 -1.66
N HIS A 227 -2.71 10.15 -0.55
CA HIS A 227 -3.03 10.61 0.81
C HIS A 227 -2.01 10.00 1.79
N ARG A 228 -1.05 10.79 2.28
CA ARG A 228 0.05 10.36 3.20
C ARG A 228 -0.39 9.81 4.58
N PHE A 229 -1.61 9.29 4.74
CA PHE A 229 -2.26 9.01 6.02
C PHE A 229 -2.77 7.59 6.22
N ALA A 230 -2.50 6.64 5.31
CA ALA A 230 -2.94 5.26 5.46
C ALA A 230 -1.87 4.40 6.18
N PRO A 231 -2.00 4.12 7.49
CA PRO A 231 -1.08 3.22 8.18
C PRO A 231 -1.07 1.83 7.51
N VAL A 232 -0.02 1.05 7.73
CA VAL A 232 0.19 -0.29 7.10
C VAL A 232 -0.99 -1.24 7.35
N ASP A 233 -1.60 -1.10 8.53
CA ASP A 233 -2.82 -1.81 8.96
C ASP A 233 -4.11 -1.36 8.29
N SER A 234 -4.02 -0.37 7.41
CA SER A 234 -5.13 0.11 6.58
C SER A 234 -4.86 -0.04 5.08
N THR A 235 -3.63 -0.36 4.66
CA THR A 235 -3.24 -0.56 3.26
C THR A 235 -3.07 -2.04 2.91
N CYS A 236 -2.21 -2.76 3.62
CA CYS A 236 -1.91 -4.16 3.29
C CYS A 236 -2.63 -5.13 4.22
N TYR A 237 -2.63 -4.83 5.53
CA TYR A 237 -3.38 -5.64 6.50
C TYR A 237 -4.85 -5.20 6.53
N GLN A 238 -5.62 -5.72 5.57
CA GLN A 238 -7.05 -5.49 5.49
C GLN A 238 -7.79 -6.81 5.61
N ASN A 239 -8.85 -6.84 6.41
CA ASN A 239 -9.69 -8.02 6.58
C ASN A 239 -10.21 -8.50 5.21
N GLY A 240 -9.71 -9.65 4.78
CA GLY A 240 -10.00 -10.26 3.48
C GLY A 240 -8.76 -10.40 2.57
N CYS A 241 -7.80 -9.47 2.62
CA CYS A 241 -6.63 -9.49 1.73
C CYS A 241 -5.42 -10.18 2.37
N HIS A 242 -4.78 -9.54 3.34
CA HIS A 242 -3.71 -10.14 4.15
C HIS A 242 -4.13 -10.14 5.61
N LEU A 243 -3.96 -11.27 6.30
CA LEU A 243 -4.35 -11.42 7.70
C LEU A 243 -3.21 -10.99 8.64
N LYS A 244 -3.55 -10.67 9.89
CA LYS A 244 -2.61 -10.11 10.87
C LYS A 244 -1.47 -11.08 11.15
N GLU A 245 -1.86 -12.34 11.29
CA GLU A 245 -1.01 -13.50 11.49
C GLU A 245 -0.03 -13.74 10.34
N ASP A 246 -0.32 -13.23 9.13
CA ASP A 246 0.49 -13.44 7.93
C ASP A 246 1.47 -12.29 7.64
N VAL A 247 1.20 -11.08 8.14
CA VAL A 247 2.00 -9.87 7.84
C VAL A 247 2.95 -9.46 8.96
N GLY A 248 2.71 -9.91 10.19
CA GLY A 248 3.57 -9.59 11.33
C GLY A 248 5.00 -10.07 11.08
N ILE A 249 5.98 -9.27 11.48
CA ILE A 249 7.38 -9.73 11.47
C ILE A 249 7.59 -10.60 12.71
N ALA A 250 8.15 -11.79 12.55
CA ALA A 250 8.40 -12.76 13.60
C ALA A 250 9.89 -12.90 13.98
N ILE A 251 10.80 -12.30 13.20
CA ILE A 251 12.24 -12.52 13.35
C ILE A 251 12.91 -11.59 14.37
N GLY A 252 13.60 -12.20 15.34
CA GLY A 252 14.54 -11.52 16.26
C GLY A 252 13.95 -10.31 17.00
N LYS A 253 14.74 -9.23 17.11
CA LYS A 253 14.31 -7.97 17.73
C LYS A 253 13.31 -7.16 16.90
N MET A 254 13.12 -7.54 15.62
CA MET A 254 12.10 -6.94 14.78
C MET A 254 10.72 -7.56 15.01
N ALA A 255 10.63 -8.62 15.82
CA ALA A 255 9.37 -9.29 16.09
C ALA A 255 8.32 -8.30 16.66
N ASN A 256 7.11 -8.36 16.14
CA ASN A 256 5.96 -7.54 16.56
C ASN A 256 6.06 -6.02 16.30
N GLN A 257 7.08 -5.52 15.59
CA GLN A 257 7.06 -4.12 15.16
C GLN A 257 6.05 -3.92 14.02
N THR A 258 5.38 -2.77 13.98
CA THR A 258 4.42 -2.39 12.93
C THR A 258 4.83 -1.12 12.17
N ASP A 259 5.99 -0.55 12.50
CA ASP A 259 6.43 0.75 11.97
C ASP A 259 6.97 0.66 10.53
N LEU A 260 7.39 -0.53 10.09
CA LEU A 260 7.88 -0.74 8.73
C LEU A 260 6.72 -1.03 7.77
N HIS A 261 6.61 -0.21 6.72
CA HIS A 261 5.67 -0.46 5.64
C HIS A 261 6.15 -1.61 4.75
N CYS A 262 5.21 -2.39 4.19
CA CYS A 262 5.51 -3.62 3.43
C CYS A 262 6.44 -3.39 2.23
N ASN A 263 6.45 -2.19 1.65
CA ASN A 263 7.29 -1.80 0.51
C ASN A 263 8.77 -1.60 0.88
N VAL A 264 9.11 -1.60 2.17
CA VAL A 264 10.51 -1.64 2.63
C VAL A 264 11.15 -2.98 2.24
N CYS A 265 10.37 -4.07 2.34
CA CYS A 265 10.84 -5.42 2.03
C CYS A 265 10.36 -5.91 0.66
N HIS A 266 9.17 -5.52 0.23
CA HIS A 266 8.56 -6.01 -1.01
C HIS A 266 8.71 -5.02 -2.16
N GLN A 267 9.29 -5.50 -3.27
CA GLN A 267 9.53 -4.70 -4.48
C GLN A 267 8.35 -4.75 -5.45
N PHE A 268 7.24 -4.08 -5.12
CA PHE A 268 6.03 -4.10 -5.96
C PHE A 268 6.22 -3.49 -7.36
N THR A 269 7.20 -2.60 -7.53
CA THR A 269 7.47 -1.89 -8.78
C THR A 269 8.51 -2.56 -9.67
N VAL A 270 9.03 -3.72 -9.28
CA VAL A 270 9.98 -4.46 -10.14
C VAL A 270 9.27 -4.91 -11.42
N ASP A 271 9.92 -4.72 -12.56
CA ASP A 271 9.40 -5.16 -13.86
C ASP A 271 9.24 -6.70 -13.85
N ALA A 272 8.06 -7.21 -14.21
CA ALA A 272 7.89 -8.63 -14.47
C ALA A 272 8.01 -8.90 -15.98
N PRO A 273 8.63 -10.02 -16.40
CA PRO A 273 8.60 -10.42 -17.81
C PRO A 273 7.16 -10.49 -18.32
N LEU A 274 6.92 -10.05 -19.55
CA LEU A 274 5.56 -10.01 -20.14
C LEU A 274 4.86 -11.37 -20.06
N LEU A 275 5.61 -12.46 -20.27
CA LEU A 275 5.13 -13.84 -20.21
C LEU A 275 5.18 -14.48 -18.82
N ALA A 276 5.60 -13.75 -17.78
CA ALA A 276 5.60 -14.27 -16.41
C ALA A 276 4.18 -14.68 -16.01
N THR A 277 4.03 -15.75 -15.24
CA THR A 277 2.75 -16.05 -14.59
C THR A 277 2.58 -15.16 -13.35
N ARG A 278 1.36 -15.08 -12.83
CA ARG A 278 1.07 -14.43 -11.54
C ARG A 278 1.96 -14.95 -10.41
N ASP A 279 2.22 -16.25 -10.35
CA ASP A 279 3.08 -16.85 -9.32
C ASP A 279 4.56 -16.53 -9.53
N SER A 280 5.00 -16.45 -10.79
CA SER A 280 6.35 -16.01 -11.13
C SER A 280 6.56 -14.54 -10.70
N ALA A 281 5.58 -13.67 -10.97
CA ALA A 281 5.58 -12.28 -10.52
C ALA A 281 5.60 -12.19 -8.98
N THR A 282 4.84 -13.03 -8.29
CA THR A 282 4.81 -13.06 -6.81
C THR A 282 6.17 -13.44 -6.22
N SER A 283 7.00 -14.19 -6.93
CA SER A 283 8.36 -14.48 -6.48
C SER A 283 9.32 -13.31 -6.67
N LEU A 284 9.02 -12.36 -7.58
CA LEU A 284 9.85 -11.17 -7.82
C LEU A 284 9.68 -10.11 -6.73
N ILE A 285 8.52 -10.07 -6.05
CA ILE A 285 8.27 -9.11 -4.96
C ILE A 285 8.86 -9.57 -3.61
N LYS A 286 9.45 -10.77 -3.54
CA LYS A 286 10.12 -11.25 -2.32
C LYS A 286 11.41 -10.46 -2.08
N PRO A 287 11.78 -10.17 -0.82
CA PRO A 287 12.99 -9.38 -0.51
C PRO A 287 14.26 -10.09 -0.99
N GLY A 288 15.15 -9.33 -1.60
CA GLY A 288 16.54 -9.72 -1.89
C GLY A 288 17.53 -9.03 -0.96
N SER A 289 18.81 -9.17 -1.29
CA SER A 289 19.93 -8.56 -0.56
C SER A 289 19.77 -7.06 -0.40
N ASP A 290 19.35 -6.32 -1.42
CA ASP A 290 19.14 -4.86 -1.35
C ASP A 290 18.18 -4.47 -0.21
N GLN A 291 17.07 -5.19 -0.07
CA GLN A 291 16.08 -4.90 0.98
C GLN A 291 16.58 -5.37 2.34
N CYS A 292 17.14 -6.58 2.44
CA CYS A 292 17.64 -7.12 3.70
C CYS A 292 18.82 -6.31 4.24
N PHE A 293 19.73 -5.88 3.36
CA PHE A 293 20.87 -5.03 3.71
C PHE A 293 20.52 -3.55 3.73
N SER A 294 19.28 -3.12 3.49
CA SER A 294 18.90 -1.73 3.74
C SER A 294 18.98 -1.37 5.23
N CYS A 295 18.85 -2.37 6.12
CA CYS A 295 18.95 -2.21 7.57
C CYS A 295 20.38 -2.44 8.10
N HIS A 296 20.79 -1.66 9.10
CA HIS A 296 22.15 -1.69 9.64
C HIS A 296 22.55 -3.02 10.29
N GLN A 297 21.61 -3.73 10.93
CA GLN A 297 21.93 -4.98 11.64
C GLN A 297 22.31 -6.12 10.67
N MET A 298 21.67 -6.22 9.51
CA MET A 298 21.95 -7.33 8.57
C MET A 298 23.28 -7.18 7.87
N ARG A 299 23.69 -5.95 7.52
CA ARG A 299 25.02 -5.68 6.97
C ARG A 299 26.14 -6.18 7.88
N ASN A 300 25.96 -6.01 9.20
CA ASN A 300 26.95 -6.44 10.18
C ASN A 300 26.97 -7.95 10.36
N LEU A 301 25.80 -8.60 10.47
CA LEU A 301 25.72 -10.06 10.66
C LEU A 301 26.20 -10.85 9.44
N LEU A 302 26.09 -10.27 8.24
CA LEU A 302 26.46 -10.89 6.97
C LEU A 302 27.61 -10.13 6.28
N ALA A 303 28.55 -9.56 7.04
CA ALA A 303 29.69 -8.81 6.50
C ALA A 303 30.55 -9.63 5.50
N ASN A 304 30.53 -10.96 5.64
CA ASN A 304 31.25 -11.88 4.75
C ASN A 304 30.36 -12.51 3.67
N PHE A 305 29.09 -12.13 3.57
CA PHE A 305 28.22 -12.58 2.48
C PHE A 305 28.79 -12.11 1.14
N ARG A 306 28.62 -12.97 0.15
CA ARG A 306 29.14 -12.82 -1.21
C ARG A 306 28.01 -13.24 -2.14
N GLU A 307 27.33 -12.27 -2.75
CA GLU A 307 26.20 -12.53 -3.65
C GLU A 307 26.58 -13.49 -4.78
N GLU A 308 27.81 -13.36 -5.29
CA GLU A 308 28.34 -14.19 -6.37
C GLU A 308 28.53 -15.67 -5.97
N ARG A 309 28.51 -15.98 -4.67
CA ARG A 309 28.59 -17.36 -4.17
C ARG A 309 27.22 -17.96 -3.90
N GLU A 310 26.17 -17.14 -3.85
CA GLU A 310 24.80 -17.57 -3.54
C GLU A 310 24.06 -17.91 -4.86
N PRO A 311 23.73 -19.19 -5.11
CA PRO A 311 23.26 -19.63 -6.42
C PRO A 311 21.81 -19.22 -6.73
N HIS A 312 21.08 -18.63 -5.79
CA HIS A 312 19.71 -18.16 -5.96
C HIS A 312 19.64 -16.65 -6.26
N GLY A 313 20.79 -16.02 -6.56
CA GLY A 313 20.87 -14.63 -6.98
C GLY A 313 20.55 -13.66 -5.85
N ALA A 314 20.94 -14.00 -4.62
CA ALA A 314 20.75 -13.17 -3.43
C ALA A 314 19.29 -12.80 -3.14
N LYS A 315 18.34 -13.63 -3.60
CA LYS A 315 16.90 -13.52 -3.28
C LYS A 315 16.62 -14.13 -1.92
N CYS A 316 17.04 -13.44 -0.85
CA CYS A 316 16.96 -13.90 0.53
C CYS A 316 15.58 -14.48 0.89
N GLY A 317 14.51 -13.81 0.45
CA GLY A 317 13.11 -14.18 0.65
C GLY A 317 12.68 -15.53 0.05
N THR A 318 13.55 -16.18 -0.73
CA THR A 318 13.34 -17.53 -1.26
C THR A 318 13.44 -18.58 -0.16
N CYS A 319 14.37 -18.40 0.77
CA CYS A 319 14.60 -19.33 1.89
C CYS A 319 14.17 -18.72 3.22
N HIS A 320 14.34 -17.40 3.36
CA HIS A 320 13.97 -16.65 4.55
C HIS A 320 12.55 -16.13 4.44
N ASN A 321 11.71 -16.40 5.43
CA ASN A 321 10.40 -15.82 5.59
C ASN A 321 10.35 -15.08 6.93
N PRO A 322 10.54 -13.74 6.95
CA PRO A 322 10.57 -12.96 8.18
C PRO A 322 9.22 -12.92 8.89
N HIS A 323 8.14 -13.38 8.26
CA HIS A 323 6.80 -13.41 8.86
C HIS A 323 6.55 -14.68 9.69
N THR A 324 7.21 -15.78 9.36
CA THR A 324 6.94 -17.08 10.00
C THR A 324 8.15 -17.68 10.69
N GLN A 325 9.36 -17.42 10.19
CA GLN A 325 10.58 -18.01 10.73
C GLN A 325 11.15 -17.15 11.87
N LYS A 326 11.43 -17.82 12.98
CA LYS A 326 11.94 -17.26 14.24
C LYS A 326 13.34 -17.78 14.57
N THR A 327 13.70 -18.95 14.06
CA THR A 327 14.92 -19.69 14.40
C THR A 327 15.71 -20.09 13.15
N VAL A 328 17.00 -20.40 13.33
CA VAL A 328 17.87 -20.86 12.25
C VAL A 328 17.41 -22.22 11.71
N GLU A 329 16.91 -23.08 12.60
CA GLU A 329 16.38 -24.40 12.29
C GLU A 329 15.20 -24.34 11.33
N GLU A 330 14.27 -23.40 11.52
CA GLU A 330 13.13 -23.18 10.61
C GLU A 330 13.58 -22.71 9.23
N VAL A 331 14.62 -21.88 9.14
CA VAL A 331 15.20 -21.48 7.84
C VAL A 331 15.83 -22.67 7.14
N ARG A 332 16.59 -23.51 7.85
CA ARG A 332 17.22 -24.73 7.28
C ARG A 332 16.17 -25.67 6.70
N GLY A 333 15.02 -25.79 7.35
CA GLY A 333 13.90 -26.57 6.83
C GLY A 333 13.36 -26.10 5.48
N SER A 334 13.52 -24.81 5.13
CA SER A 334 13.09 -24.31 3.82
C SER A 334 13.84 -24.96 2.66
N CYS A 335 15.09 -25.39 2.85
CA CYS A 335 15.87 -26.07 1.80
C CYS A 335 15.20 -27.37 1.34
N ALA A 336 14.52 -28.07 2.26
CA ALA A 336 13.78 -29.28 1.96
C ALA A 336 12.35 -29.02 1.49
N THR A 337 11.66 -28.06 2.11
CA THR A 337 10.22 -27.85 1.89
C THR A 337 9.90 -26.89 0.75
N ALA A 338 10.86 -26.07 0.28
CA ALA A 338 10.65 -25.12 -0.82
C ALA A 338 10.46 -25.80 -2.20
N GLY A 339 10.72 -27.11 -2.31
CA GLY A 339 10.54 -27.87 -3.55
C GLY A 339 11.56 -27.57 -4.65
N CYS A 340 12.45 -26.58 -4.47
CA CYS A 340 13.48 -26.21 -5.43
C CYS A 340 14.50 -27.33 -5.71
N HIS A 341 14.75 -28.18 -4.71
CA HIS A 341 15.65 -29.34 -4.79
C HIS A 341 14.90 -30.67 -4.72
N GLY A 342 13.67 -30.76 -5.24
CA GLY A 342 12.79 -31.93 -5.04
C GLY A 342 13.33 -33.29 -5.49
N ASP A 343 14.40 -33.33 -6.29
CA ASP A 343 15.07 -34.55 -6.73
C ASP A 343 16.37 -34.87 -5.97
N TRP A 344 16.68 -34.14 -4.87
CA TRP A 344 17.92 -34.32 -4.12
C TRP A 344 18.17 -35.79 -3.73
N ARG A 345 17.12 -36.54 -3.41
CA ARG A 345 17.19 -37.98 -3.06
C ARG A 345 17.68 -38.87 -4.20
N LYS A 346 17.63 -38.41 -5.45
CA LYS A 346 18.08 -39.14 -6.65
C LYS A 346 19.54 -38.88 -6.98
N ILE A 347 20.18 -37.89 -6.36
CA ILE A 347 21.59 -37.59 -6.56
C ILE A 347 22.42 -38.75 -5.98
N ALA A 348 23.29 -39.34 -6.79
CA ALA A 348 24.05 -40.55 -6.44
C ALA A 348 24.87 -40.40 -5.15
N PHE A 349 25.26 -39.18 -4.78
CA PHE A 349 25.93 -38.91 -3.51
C PHE A 349 24.99 -39.11 -2.29
N HIS A 350 23.71 -38.76 -2.42
CA HIS A 350 22.70 -38.86 -1.36
C HIS A 350 22.09 -40.27 -1.23
N THR A 351 22.36 -41.19 -2.16
CA THR A 351 21.75 -42.53 -2.17
C THR A 351 22.53 -43.59 -1.38
N GLY A 352 23.68 -43.27 -0.78
CA GLY A 352 24.35 -44.16 0.16
C GLY A 352 23.57 -44.31 1.47
N ALA A 353 23.51 -45.50 2.08
CA ALA A 353 22.76 -45.71 3.33
C ALA A 353 23.24 -44.79 4.47
N ALA A 354 24.57 -44.59 4.58
CA ALA A 354 25.15 -43.68 5.56
C ALA A 354 24.80 -42.21 5.30
N HIS A 355 24.78 -41.77 4.03
CA HIS A 355 24.39 -40.40 3.68
C HIS A 355 22.88 -40.17 3.84
N ARG A 356 22.04 -41.14 3.49
CA ARG A 356 20.61 -41.09 3.80
C ARG A 356 20.35 -41.01 5.29
N ASP A 357 21.15 -41.71 6.10
CA ASP A 357 21.04 -41.66 7.56
C ASP A 357 21.38 -40.28 8.12
N GLN A 358 22.37 -39.58 7.56
CA GLN A 358 22.66 -38.17 7.90
C GLN A 358 21.55 -37.22 7.45
N MET A 359 20.77 -37.60 6.42
CA MET A 359 19.68 -36.81 5.85
C MET A 359 18.28 -37.29 6.28
N LYS A 360 18.18 -38.03 7.39
CA LYS A 360 16.89 -38.45 7.97
C LYS A 360 16.04 -37.25 8.40
N ASP A 361 16.71 -36.23 8.90
CA ASP A 361 16.14 -34.90 9.09
C ASP A 361 16.42 -34.08 7.83
N GLU A 362 15.36 -33.72 7.11
CA GLU A 362 15.48 -32.98 5.85
C GLU A 362 16.04 -31.55 6.08
N THR A 363 16.14 -31.09 7.32
CA THR A 363 16.80 -29.82 7.67
C THR A 363 18.33 -29.92 7.74
N ASN A 364 18.90 -31.14 7.70
CA ASN A 364 20.33 -31.38 7.91
C ASN A 364 21.19 -31.18 6.65
N CYS A 365 20.64 -30.60 5.58
CA CYS A 365 21.38 -30.25 4.36
C CYS A 365 22.65 -29.43 4.65
N VAL A 366 22.59 -28.58 5.67
CA VAL A 366 23.71 -27.69 6.06
C VAL A 366 24.83 -28.37 6.82
N ALA A 367 24.70 -29.67 7.15
CA ALA A 367 25.83 -30.44 7.69
C ALA A 367 26.94 -30.62 6.65
N CYS A 368 26.58 -30.60 5.36
CA CYS A 368 27.52 -30.72 4.25
C CYS A 368 27.54 -29.48 3.34
N HIS A 369 26.43 -28.75 3.25
CA HIS A 369 26.34 -27.55 2.43
C HIS A 369 26.53 -26.28 3.25
N ASP A 370 27.42 -25.41 2.80
CA ASP A 370 27.57 -24.08 3.38
C ASP A 370 26.29 -23.26 3.14
N ALA A 371 25.72 -22.71 4.22
CA ALA A 371 24.62 -21.77 4.11
C ALA A 371 25.05 -20.57 3.25
N HIS A 372 24.13 -20.06 2.41
CA HIS A 372 24.36 -18.93 1.50
C HIS A 372 25.45 -19.12 0.43
N ALA A 373 26.05 -20.31 0.33
CA ALA A 373 26.84 -20.72 -0.82
C ALA A 373 26.21 -21.94 -1.51
N SER A 374 25.46 -22.77 -0.76
CA SER A 374 24.86 -24.04 -1.18
C SER A 374 25.86 -24.99 -1.85
N LYS A 375 27.15 -24.80 -1.58
CA LYS A 375 28.25 -25.64 -2.04
C LYS A 375 28.65 -26.59 -0.93
N VAL A 376 29.07 -27.78 -1.33
CA VAL A 376 29.73 -28.72 -0.43
C VAL A 376 31.21 -28.38 -0.40
N ASP A 377 31.76 -28.15 0.79
CA ASP A 377 33.20 -28.13 0.96
C ASP A 377 33.73 -29.58 0.95
N ALA A 378 34.26 -29.98 -0.20
CA ALA A 378 34.80 -31.33 -0.37
C ALA A 378 36.13 -31.55 0.37
N SER A 379 36.74 -30.51 0.96
CA SER A 379 37.98 -30.65 1.71
C SER A 379 37.81 -31.52 2.96
N ASP A 380 36.63 -31.51 3.57
CA ASP A 380 36.34 -32.31 4.77
C ASP A 380 35.71 -33.69 4.46
N CYS A 381 35.38 -33.99 3.19
CA CYS A 381 34.91 -35.34 2.83
C CYS A 381 35.96 -36.41 3.16
N VAL A 382 37.25 -36.10 2.97
CA VAL A 382 38.36 -37.00 3.30
C VAL A 382 38.50 -37.16 4.81
N GLY A 383 38.34 -36.08 5.59
CA GLY A 383 38.38 -36.09 7.04
C GLY A 383 37.28 -36.97 7.62
N CYS A 384 36.02 -36.68 7.29
CA CYS A 384 34.86 -37.45 7.72
C CYS A 384 34.95 -38.94 7.31
N HIS A 385 35.33 -39.25 6.07
CA HIS A 385 35.50 -40.65 5.63
C HIS A 385 36.63 -41.37 6.39
N THR A 386 37.72 -40.65 6.73
CA THR A 386 38.82 -41.20 7.53
C THR A 386 38.36 -41.51 8.96
N GLU A 387 37.59 -40.61 9.58
CA GLU A 387 37.02 -40.82 10.91
C GLU A 387 36.05 -42.01 10.93
N VAL A 388 35.14 -42.11 9.96
CA VAL A 388 34.19 -43.23 9.84
C VAL A 388 34.91 -44.58 9.70
N LYS A 389 36.04 -44.60 8.97
CA LYS A 389 36.90 -45.78 8.83
C LYS A 389 37.65 -46.11 10.14
N ALA A 390 38.03 -45.09 10.92
CA ALA A 390 38.76 -45.24 12.17
C ALA A 390 37.88 -45.62 13.38
N ARG A 391 36.55 -45.45 13.30
CA ARG A 391 35.61 -45.83 14.37
C ARG A 391 35.71 -47.31 14.70
N LYS A 392 36.03 -47.62 15.96
CA LYS A 392 36.25 -48.99 16.46
C LYS A 392 34.97 -49.83 16.27
N GLY A 393 35.08 -50.91 15.50
CA GLY A 393 33.93 -51.79 15.17
C GLY A 393 33.13 -51.38 13.93
N SER A 394 33.52 -50.33 13.21
CA SER A 394 32.93 -49.96 11.92
C SER A 394 33.18 -51.05 10.88
N ARG A 395 32.12 -51.54 10.23
CA ARG A 395 32.20 -52.39 9.03
C ARG A 395 32.14 -51.58 7.73
N LEU A 396 32.12 -50.25 7.84
CA LEU A 396 31.98 -49.35 6.70
C LEU A 396 33.36 -49.13 6.06
N ASN A 397 33.43 -49.32 4.74
CA ASN A 397 34.61 -49.01 3.93
C ASN A 397 34.28 -47.83 3.01
N PRO A 398 34.18 -46.60 3.55
CA PRO A 398 33.95 -45.43 2.72
C PRO A 398 35.11 -45.29 1.70
N PRO A 399 34.81 -44.92 0.44
CA PRO A 399 35.84 -44.84 -0.60
C PRO A 399 36.88 -43.77 -0.24
N LEU A 400 38.15 -44.17 -0.28
CA LEU A 400 39.35 -43.32 -0.12
C LEU A 400 40.47 -43.84 -1.05
N PRO A 401 41.28 -42.96 -1.65
CA PRO A 401 41.19 -41.50 -1.60
C PRO A 401 39.98 -40.98 -2.38
N PHE A 402 39.36 -39.91 -1.89
CA PHE A 402 38.35 -39.19 -2.66
C PHE A 402 39.06 -38.38 -3.75
N ASP A 403 38.65 -38.49 -5.01
CA ASP A 403 39.13 -37.59 -6.07
C ASP A 403 38.47 -36.22 -5.85
N THR A 404 38.97 -35.48 -4.86
CA THR A 404 38.51 -34.15 -4.48
C THR A 404 38.63 -33.18 -5.65
N LEU A 405 39.62 -33.35 -6.53
CA LEU A 405 39.78 -32.57 -7.75
C LEU A 405 38.60 -32.78 -8.71
N LYS A 406 38.13 -34.01 -8.92
CA LYS A 406 36.94 -34.29 -9.72
C LYS A 406 35.67 -33.74 -9.08
N ALA A 407 35.50 -33.88 -7.76
CA ALA A 407 34.36 -33.32 -7.04
C ALA A 407 34.32 -31.78 -7.15
N LEU A 408 35.46 -31.11 -6.88
CA LEU A 408 35.59 -29.65 -6.93
C LEU A 408 35.44 -29.08 -8.35
N ARG A 409 35.93 -29.76 -9.39
CA ARG A 409 35.73 -29.35 -10.79
C ARG A 409 34.25 -29.31 -11.19
N THR A 410 33.43 -30.17 -10.59
CA THR A 410 31.98 -30.20 -10.83
C THR A 410 31.27 -29.05 -10.12
N SER A 411 31.79 -28.62 -8.96
CA SER A 411 31.27 -27.49 -8.15
C SER A 411 31.78 -26.09 -8.57
N ALA A 412 32.84 -26.04 -9.39
CA ALA A 412 33.45 -24.82 -9.92
C ALA A 412 32.92 -24.42 -11.32
N ALA A 413 32.11 -25.27 -11.95
CA ALA A 413 31.42 -24.91 -13.18
C ALA A 413 30.47 -23.72 -12.89
N PRO A 414 30.48 -22.65 -13.72
CA PRO A 414 29.62 -21.51 -13.50
C PRO A 414 28.16 -21.95 -13.51
N ALA A 415 27.36 -21.37 -12.61
CA ALA A 415 25.92 -21.57 -12.60
C ALA A 415 25.38 -21.26 -14.00
N HIS A 416 24.66 -22.21 -14.61
CA HIS A 416 23.92 -21.92 -15.82
C HIS A 416 23.00 -20.72 -15.54
N PRO A 417 22.92 -19.73 -16.44
CA PRO A 417 22.06 -18.57 -16.22
C PRO A 417 20.63 -19.04 -15.97
N ALA A 418 20.11 -18.72 -14.80
CA ALA A 418 18.73 -18.98 -14.41
C ALA A 418 17.81 -18.18 -15.34
N GLY A 419 17.28 -18.84 -16.37
CA GLY A 419 16.42 -18.19 -17.37
C GLY A 419 16.12 -19.00 -18.63
N GLY A 420 16.71 -20.18 -18.82
CA GLY A 420 16.33 -21.07 -19.93
C GLY A 420 15.01 -21.79 -19.65
N PRO A 421 14.03 -21.83 -20.59
CA PRO A 421 12.83 -22.64 -20.42
C PRO A 421 13.20 -24.13 -20.25
N PRO A 422 12.41 -24.92 -19.52
CA PRO A 422 12.69 -26.34 -19.31
C PRO A 422 12.83 -27.02 -20.67
N ARG A 423 13.97 -27.71 -20.89
CA ARG A 423 14.17 -28.53 -22.08
C ARG A 423 13.10 -29.62 -22.09
N LEU A 424 12.17 -29.53 -23.02
CA LEU A 424 11.25 -30.61 -23.36
C LEU A 424 12.08 -31.82 -23.76
N PHE A 425 12.01 -32.88 -22.95
CA PHE A 425 12.54 -34.18 -23.32
C PHE A 425 11.72 -34.71 -24.50
N ALA A 426 12.37 -34.78 -25.67
CA ALA A 426 11.83 -35.48 -26.82
C ALA A 426 11.73 -36.98 -26.46
N HIS A 427 10.50 -37.49 -26.39
CA HIS A 427 10.26 -38.93 -26.40
C HIS A 427 10.68 -39.48 -27.77
N GLY A 428 11.79 -40.21 -27.78
CA GLY A 428 12.19 -41.06 -28.90
C GLY A 428 11.24 -42.24 -29.03
N GLY A 429 10.76 -42.47 -30.24
CA GLY A 429 9.90 -43.60 -30.57
C GLY A 429 10.59 -44.95 -30.45
N ARG A 430 9.75 -45.96 -30.22
CA ARG A 430 9.75 -47.22 -30.97
C ARG A 430 8.33 -47.51 -31.39
#